data_AF-A0A8J4U6X0-F1
#
_entry.id   AF-A0A8J4U6X0-F1
#
_cell.length_a   1.000
_cell.length_b   1.000
_cell.length_c   1.000
_cell.angle_alpha   90.00
_cell.angle_beta   90.00
_cell.angle_gamma   90.00
#
_symmetry.space_group_name_H-M   'P 1'
#
loop_
_entity.id
_entity.type
_entity.pdbx_description
1 polymer ?
#
loop_
_entity_poly.entity_id
_entity_poly.type
_entity_poly.pdbx_seq_one_letter_code
_entity_poly.pdbx_strand_id
1 'polypeptide(L)'
;MLSSASSFRNYRGILNWCVVMLILSNARLFLENLLRYGVLVDPIQVVSLFLKDPYSWPAGCLVIGSNVFILLALYTERKLALGTFTEQIGLIIHIINLSVILCFPVVTVLMLPSVTPVGSAFALAVYTILFLKLYSYKDVNRWCRERMQAKARSLSRSLSCPAPPSTSGTVYVSYPGNLSLKDLYYFAFAPTLCYELNFPRSKSIRMGFLLRRLFEMLLLIQLLVGLTQQWMVPVIQSSMKPLQEMDFSRMIERLLRLAVPNHFLWLIFFYWFFHSSMNFVAELLRFGDREFYRDWWNAESVTYFWQNWNIPVHKWCLRHFYKPLLRKGASKLVSQSAVFFASAFFHEYLVSVPLRMFRLWAFTGMMAQ
;
A
#
# COMPACT_ATOMS: atom_id res chain seq x y z
N MET A 1 -18.71 16.64 -29.14
CA MET A 1 -18.37 16.26 -27.75
C MET A 1 -17.22 15.26 -27.67
N LEU A 2 -17.12 14.25 -28.55
CA LEU A 2 -16.00 13.29 -28.56
C LEU A 2 -14.81 13.69 -29.45
N SER A 3 -14.85 14.88 -30.06
CA SER A 3 -13.73 15.39 -30.87
C SER A 3 -12.59 15.85 -29.96
N SER A 4 -11.34 15.64 -30.40
CA SER A 4 -10.13 16.06 -29.67
C SER A 4 -10.04 17.57 -29.45
N ALA A 5 -10.71 18.38 -30.28
CA ALA A 5 -10.81 19.83 -30.10
C ALA A 5 -11.88 20.26 -29.09
N SER A 6 -12.69 19.33 -28.57
CA SER A 6 -13.76 19.62 -27.63
C SER A 6 -13.20 19.75 -26.20
N SER A 7 -13.58 20.81 -25.48
CA SER A 7 -13.23 21.00 -24.06
C SER A 7 -14.08 20.13 -23.10
N PHE A 8 -14.89 19.21 -23.62
CA PHE A 8 -15.79 18.39 -22.82
C PHE A 8 -15.00 17.33 -22.03
N ARG A 9 -15.06 17.38 -20.70
CA ARG A 9 -14.31 16.47 -19.79
C ARG A 9 -15.19 15.60 -18.90
N ASN A 10 -16.52 15.75 -18.97
CA ASN A 10 -17.44 15.08 -18.04
C ASN A 10 -17.96 13.73 -18.59
N TYR A 11 -17.15 12.69 -18.41
CA TYR A 11 -17.48 11.32 -18.85
C TYR A 11 -18.06 10.43 -17.74
N ARG A 12 -18.58 11.02 -16.66
CA ARG A 12 -19.11 10.25 -15.50
C ARG A 12 -20.21 9.26 -15.89
N GLY A 13 -20.99 9.57 -16.92
CA GLY A 13 -22.01 8.67 -17.47
C GLY A 13 -21.44 7.35 -18.00
N ILE A 14 -20.22 7.36 -18.58
CA ILE A 14 -19.56 6.14 -19.08
C ILE A 14 -19.22 5.21 -17.91
N LEU A 15 -18.70 5.75 -16.81
CA LEU A 15 -18.41 4.96 -15.61
C LEU A 15 -19.69 4.31 -15.05
N ASN A 16 -20.78 5.08 -14.95
CA ASN A 16 -22.06 4.54 -14.51
C ASN A 16 -22.56 3.44 -15.43
N TRP A 17 -22.44 3.62 -16.75
CA TRP A 17 -22.82 2.61 -17.73
C TRP A 17 -21.99 1.33 -17.58
N CYS A 18 -20.66 1.42 -17.42
CA CYS A 18 -19.81 0.27 -17.15
C CYS A 18 -20.25 -0.47 -15.88
N VAL A 19 -20.56 0.25 -14.79
CA VAL A 19 -21.04 -0.36 -13.53
C VAL A 19 -22.37 -1.07 -13.73
N VAL A 20 -23.32 -0.45 -14.44
CA VAL A 20 -24.62 -1.07 -14.74
C VAL A 20 -24.45 -2.34 -15.57
N MET A 21 -23.65 -2.30 -16.64
CA MET A 21 -23.36 -3.47 -17.46
C MET A 21 -22.67 -4.59 -16.67
N LEU A 22 -21.75 -4.23 -15.77
CA LEU A 22 -21.07 -5.19 -14.90
C LEU A 22 -22.05 -5.90 -13.97
N ILE A 23 -22.95 -5.14 -13.35
CA ILE A 23 -23.97 -5.68 -12.46
C ILE A 23 -24.93 -6.56 -13.25
N LEU A 24 -25.47 -6.09 -14.39
CA LEU A 24 -26.43 -6.87 -15.17
C LEU A 24 -25.84 -8.19 -15.70
N SER A 25 -24.58 -8.18 -16.15
CA SER A 25 -23.92 -9.39 -16.67
C SER A 25 -23.55 -10.39 -15.58
N ASN A 26 -23.22 -9.94 -14.36
CA ASN A 26 -22.69 -10.81 -13.30
C ASN A 26 -23.65 -11.03 -12.11
N ALA A 27 -24.75 -10.28 -12.00
CA ALA A 27 -25.67 -10.38 -10.86
C ALA A 27 -26.26 -11.77 -10.72
N ARG A 28 -26.63 -12.42 -11.83
CA ARG A 28 -27.12 -13.80 -11.82
C ARG A 28 -26.06 -14.76 -11.27
N LEU A 29 -24.83 -14.69 -11.79
CA LEU A 29 -23.74 -15.56 -11.35
C LEU A 29 -23.36 -15.31 -9.89
N PHE A 30 -23.29 -14.06 -9.47
CA PHE A 30 -23.01 -13.68 -8.09
C PHE A 30 -24.10 -14.20 -7.14
N LEU A 31 -25.37 -14.02 -7.50
CA LEU A 31 -26.49 -14.50 -6.69
C LEU A 31 -26.55 -16.03 -6.66
N GLU A 32 -26.33 -16.69 -7.79
CA GLU A 32 -26.27 -18.15 -7.86
C GLU A 32 -25.14 -18.70 -6.99
N ASN A 33 -23.94 -18.09 -7.03
CA ASN A 33 -22.84 -18.48 -6.17
C ASN A 33 -23.18 -18.27 -4.68
N LEU A 34 -23.79 -17.13 -4.35
CA LEU A 34 -24.19 -16.82 -2.97
C LEU A 34 -25.29 -17.77 -2.46
N LEU A 35 -26.25 -18.14 -3.31
CA LEU A 35 -27.34 -19.05 -2.95
C LEU A 35 -26.89 -20.50 -2.90
N ARG A 36 -26.08 -20.95 -3.88
CA ARG A 36 -25.65 -22.34 -4.04
C ARG A 36 -24.58 -22.73 -3.03
N TYR A 37 -23.65 -21.81 -2.78
CA TYR A 37 -22.51 -22.08 -1.91
C TYR A 37 -22.64 -21.38 -0.54
N GLY A 38 -23.59 -20.46 -0.38
CA GLY A 38 -23.67 -19.66 0.84
C GLY A 38 -22.44 -18.77 1.03
N VAL A 39 -22.24 -18.29 2.25
CA VAL A 39 -20.94 -17.80 2.69
C VAL A 39 -20.10 -19.04 3.04
N LEU A 40 -19.38 -19.59 2.06
CA LEU A 40 -18.53 -20.80 2.23
C LEU A 40 -17.43 -20.65 3.28
N VAL A 41 -17.10 -19.41 3.65
CA VAL A 41 -16.06 -19.12 4.63
C VAL A 41 -16.74 -19.02 5.98
N ASP A 42 -16.62 -20.06 6.81
CA ASP A 42 -16.93 -19.95 8.23
C ASP A 42 -15.75 -19.22 8.92
N PRO A 43 -15.90 -17.93 9.31
CA PRO A 43 -14.82 -17.17 9.90
C PRO A 43 -14.41 -17.74 11.26
N ILE A 44 -15.36 -18.34 11.99
CA ILE A 44 -15.12 -18.92 13.31
C ILE A 44 -14.31 -20.21 13.15
N GLN A 45 -14.63 -21.03 12.15
CA GLN A 45 -13.86 -22.23 11.84
C GLN A 45 -12.44 -21.89 11.35
N VAL A 46 -12.27 -20.86 10.50
CA VAL A 46 -10.93 -20.42 10.06
C VAL A 46 -10.09 -19.95 11.23
N VAL A 47 -10.65 -19.15 12.14
CA VAL A 47 -9.95 -18.70 13.35
C VAL A 47 -9.64 -19.88 14.28
N SER A 48 -10.58 -20.80 14.46
CA SER A 48 -10.39 -22.02 15.27
C SER A 48 -9.29 -22.92 14.70
N LEU A 49 -9.27 -23.12 13.37
CA LEU A 49 -8.23 -23.87 12.67
C LEU A 49 -6.86 -23.20 12.83
N PHE A 50 -6.79 -21.86 12.71
CA PHE A 50 -5.58 -21.09 12.93
C PHE A 50 -5.07 -21.21 14.38
N LEU A 51 -5.96 -21.15 15.38
CA LEU A 51 -5.59 -21.30 16.79
C LEU A 51 -5.18 -22.73 17.14
N LYS A 52 -5.73 -23.74 16.44
CA LYS A 52 -5.41 -25.16 16.65
C LYS A 52 -4.00 -25.51 16.18
N ASP A 53 -3.58 -24.97 15.04
CA ASP A 53 -2.21 -25.13 14.53
C ASP A 53 -1.72 -23.86 13.82
N PRO A 54 -1.18 -22.88 14.57
CA PRO A 54 -0.71 -21.61 13.99
C PRO A 54 0.44 -21.81 12.99
N TYR A 55 1.28 -22.82 13.20
CA TYR A 55 2.46 -23.08 12.36
C TYR A 55 2.09 -23.61 10.98
N SER A 56 0.89 -24.19 10.82
CA SER A 56 0.34 -24.54 9.51
C SER A 56 -0.04 -23.32 8.66
N TRP A 57 -0.19 -22.14 9.26
CA TRP A 57 -0.50 -20.86 8.58
C TRP A 57 0.62 -19.83 8.77
N PRO A 58 1.81 -20.07 8.21
CA PRO A 58 2.99 -19.23 8.43
C PRO A 58 2.80 -17.77 7.97
N ALA A 59 1.99 -17.52 6.92
CA ALA A 59 1.68 -16.17 6.47
C ALA A 59 0.90 -15.36 7.53
N GLY A 60 -0.07 -15.98 8.21
CA GLY A 60 -0.80 -15.35 9.31
C GLY A 60 0.10 -15.05 10.50
N CYS A 61 0.97 -16.01 10.84
CA CYS A 61 1.99 -15.82 11.87
C CYS A 61 2.97 -14.68 11.55
N LEU A 62 3.40 -14.54 10.30
CA LEU A 62 4.22 -13.41 9.85
C LEU A 62 3.48 -12.08 10.05
N VAL A 63 2.22 -11.99 9.65
CA VAL A 63 1.44 -10.75 9.84
C VAL A 63 1.32 -10.39 11.33
N ILE A 64 1.09 -11.35 12.21
CA ILE A 64 1.07 -11.12 13.67
C ILE A 64 2.47 -10.72 14.17
N GLY A 65 3.53 -11.39 13.69
CA GLY A 65 4.92 -11.10 14.03
C GLY A 65 5.36 -9.69 13.63
N SER A 66 4.71 -9.06 12.64
CA SER A 66 4.98 -7.69 12.23
C SER A 66 4.83 -6.66 13.37
N ASN A 67 4.00 -6.95 14.38
CA ASN A 67 3.81 -6.08 15.55
C ASN A 67 5.09 -5.86 16.36
N VAL A 68 6.04 -6.82 16.36
CA VAL A 68 7.33 -6.67 17.04
C VAL A 68 8.08 -5.44 16.51
N PHE A 69 8.08 -5.23 15.19
CA PHE A 69 8.76 -4.11 14.54
C PHE A 69 8.10 -2.77 14.86
N ILE A 70 6.76 -2.75 14.99
CA ILE A 70 5.97 -1.57 15.40
C ILE A 70 6.34 -1.16 16.83
N LEU A 71 6.31 -2.13 17.76
CA LEU A 71 6.61 -1.88 19.16
C LEU A 71 8.07 -1.47 19.37
N LEU A 72 9.01 -2.09 18.64
CA LEU A 72 10.43 -1.72 18.69
C LEU A 72 10.67 -0.29 18.20
N ALA A 73 10.00 0.13 17.12
CA ALA A 73 10.05 1.51 16.64
C ALA A 73 9.52 2.50 17.69
N LEU A 74 8.38 2.20 18.33
CA LEU A 74 7.82 3.03 19.40
C LEU A 74 8.75 3.13 20.61
N TYR A 75 9.28 1.99 21.04
CA TYR A 75 10.18 1.92 22.18
C TYR A 75 11.42 2.78 21.94
N THR A 76 12.02 2.65 20.76
CA THR A 76 13.19 3.44 20.34
C THR A 76 12.87 4.94 20.36
N GLU A 77 11.75 5.35 19.78
CA GLU A 77 11.31 6.75 19.75
C GLU A 77 11.03 7.32 21.15
N ARG A 78 10.46 6.52 22.06
CA ARG A 78 10.28 6.92 23.46
C ARG A 78 11.60 7.11 24.20
N LYS A 79 12.57 6.21 23.99
CA LYS A 79 13.91 6.33 24.62
C LYS A 79 14.70 7.51 24.06
N LEU A 80 14.53 7.84 22.79
CA LEU A 80 15.07 9.07 22.18
C LEU A 80 14.40 10.32 22.77
N ALA A 81 13.08 10.31 22.94
CA ALA A 81 12.33 11.43 23.53
C ALA A 81 12.75 11.74 24.97
N LEU A 82 13.04 10.69 25.76
CA LEU A 82 13.51 10.79 27.14
C LEU A 82 15.00 11.18 27.25
N GLY A 83 15.73 11.26 26.14
CA GLY A 83 17.17 11.53 26.14
C GLY A 83 18.04 10.37 26.65
N THR A 84 17.47 9.17 26.87
CA THR A 84 18.23 7.98 27.28
C THR A 84 19.10 7.46 26.13
N PHE A 85 18.61 7.55 24.90
CA PHE A 85 19.37 7.20 23.70
C PHE A 85 19.89 8.46 23.00
N THR A 86 21.13 8.38 22.50
CA THR A 86 21.66 9.38 21.59
C THR A 86 21.05 9.21 20.20
N GLU A 87 21.02 10.27 19.39
CA GLU A 87 20.49 10.21 18.02
C GLU A 87 21.23 9.19 17.14
N GLN A 88 22.53 8.97 17.38
CA GLN A 88 23.30 7.95 16.65
C GLN A 88 22.83 6.53 17.00
N ILE A 89 22.67 6.22 18.28
CA ILE A 89 22.16 4.92 18.74
C ILE A 89 20.75 4.70 18.21
N GLY A 90 19.88 5.70 18.32
CA GLY A 90 18.52 5.63 17.77
C GLY A 90 18.50 5.37 16.27
N LEU A 91 19.35 6.06 15.51
CA LEU A 91 19.49 5.85 14.07
C LEU A 91 19.94 4.41 13.73
N ILE A 92 20.94 3.89 14.45
CA ILE A 92 21.43 2.51 14.25
C ILE A 92 20.30 1.50 14.52
N ILE A 93 19.58 1.64 15.64
CA ILE A 93 18.47 0.75 15.99
C ILE A 93 17.38 0.81 14.91
N HIS A 94 17.03 2.00 14.43
CA HIS A 94 16.05 2.15 13.34
C HIS A 94 16.52 1.53 12.03
N ILE A 95 17.79 1.70 11.66
CA ILE A 95 18.35 1.06 10.46
C ILE A 95 18.26 -0.46 10.58
N ILE A 96 18.68 -1.03 11.71
CA ILE A 96 18.60 -2.48 11.96
C ILE A 96 17.13 -2.94 11.88
N ASN A 97 16.22 -2.26 12.58
CA ASN A 97 14.79 -2.60 12.56
C ASN A 97 14.21 -2.58 11.13
N LEU A 98 14.54 -1.53 10.35
CA LEU A 98 14.10 -1.35 8.96
C LEU A 98 14.79 -2.28 7.95
N SER A 99 15.98 -2.79 8.25
CA SER A 99 16.61 -3.85 7.45
C SER A 99 15.98 -5.21 7.75
N VAL A 100 15.82 -5.54 9.03
CA VAL A 100 15.25 -6.83 9.45
C VAL A 100 13.80 -6.97 9.00
N ILE A 101 12.99 -5.90 9.04
CA ILE A 101 11.59 -5.94 8.54
C ILE A 101 11.50 -6.32 7.06
N LEU A 102 12.50 -5.99 6.22
CA LEU A 102 12.51 -6.40 4.82
C LEU A 102 13.11 -7.80 4.62
N CYS A 103 14.19 -8.13 5.34
CA CYS A 103 14.90 -9.40 5.16
C CYS A 103 14.18 -10.60 5.82
N PHE A 104 13.62 -10.41 7.01
CA PHE A 104 12.97 -11.47 7.81
C PHE A 104 11.84 -12.20 7.07
N PRO A 105 10.83 -11.53 6.48
CA PRO A 105 9.75 -12.23 5.78
C PRO A 105 10.24 -12.92 4.51
N VAL A 106 11.25 -12.39 3.81
CA VAL A 106 11.85 -13.06 2.63
C VAL A 106 12.50 -14.38 3.03
N VAL A 107 13.36 -14.37 4.05
CA VAL A 107 14.01 -15.58 4.53
C VAL A 107 12.97 -16.61 4.97
N THR A 108 11.95 -16.17 5.70
CA THR A 108 10.87 -17.05 6.17
C THR A 108 10.10 -17.68 5.00
N VAL A 109 9.68 -16.89 4.01
CA VAL A 109 8.93 -17.38 2.83
C VAL A 109 9.75 -18.35 1.96
N LEU A 110 11.06 -18.11 1.83
CA LEU A 110 11.93 -18.98 1.04
C LEU A 110 12.27 -20.29 1.77
N MET A 111 12.44 -20.23 3.09
CA MET A 111 12.81 -21.41 3.91
C MET A 111 11.61 -22.31 4.24
N LEU A 112 10.40 -21.75 4.40
CA LEU A 112 9.21 -22.53 4.70
C LEU A 112 8.47 -22.96 3.43
N PRO A 113 8.48 -24.27 3.07
CA PRO A 113 7.76 -24.76 1.89
C PRO A 113 6.24 -24.74 2.06
N SER A 114 5.73 -24.67 3.30
CA SER A 114 4.29 -24.66 3.60
C SER A 114 3.59 -23.34 3.26
N VAL A 115 4.32 -22.25 2.97
CA VAL A 115 3.73 -20.95 2.69
C VAL A 115 3.19 -20.92 1.25
N THR A 116 1.90 -20.61 1.08
CA THR A 116 1.31 -20.46 -0.25
C THR A 116 1.81 -19.19 -0.96
N PRO A 117 1.91 -19.15 -2.30
CA PRO A 117 2.35 -17.95 -3.02
C PRO A 117 1.49 -16.72 -2.75
N VAL A 118 0.17 -16.88 -2.66
CA VAL A 118 -0.75 -15.77 -2.34
C VAL A 118 -0.55 -15.27 -0.91
N GLY A 119 -0.40 -16.19 0.06
CA GLY A 119 -0.11 -15.84 1.45
C GLY A 119 1.25 -15.13 1.61
N SER A 120 2.27 -15.60 0.88
CA SER A 120 3.59 -14.97 0.79
C SER A 120 3.51 -13.55 0.23
N ALA A 121 2.82 -13.36 -0.90
CA ALA A 121 2.66 -12.04 -1.51
C ALA A 121 1.94 -11.07 -0.57
N PHE A 122 0.89 -11.53 0.11
CA PHE A 122 0.16 -10.73 1.10
C PHE A 122 1.05 -10.35 2.28
N ALA A 123 1.77 -11.31 2.87
CA ALA A 123 2.69 -11.04 3.98
C ALA A 123 3.78 -10.04 3.57
N LEU A 124 4.46 -10.26 2.44
CA LEU A 124 5.49 -9.34 1.94
C LEU A 124 4.94 -7.94 1.67
N ALA A 125 3.71 -7.82 1.14
CA ALA A 125 3.06 -6.52 0.95
C ALA A 125 2.81 -5.80 2.30
N VAL A 126 2.35 -6.52 3.33
CA VAL A 126 2.17 -5.97 4.69
C VAL A 126 3.50 -5.47 5.25
N TYR A 127 4.57 -6.26 5.14
CA TYR A 127 5.90 -5.88 5.61
C TYR A 127 6.49 -4.70 4.83
N THR A 128 6.30 -4.63 3.52
CA THR A 128 6.70 -3.47 2.70
C THR A 128 5.94 -2.20 3.09
N ILE A 129 4.62 -2.28 3.25
CA ILE A 129 3.81 -1.14 3.72
C ILE A 129 4.29 -0.69 5.11
N LEU A 130 4.56 -1.64 6.00
CA LEU A 130 5.03 -1.33 7.34
C LEU A 130 6.43 -0.71 7.35
N PHE A 131 7.35 -1.18 6.50
CA PHE A 131 8.65 -0.57 6.28
C PHE A 131 8.52 0.91 5.89
N LEU A 132 7.69 1.21 4.87
CA LEU A 132 7.48 2.58 4.40
C LEU A 132 6.89 3.47 5.51
N LYS A 133 5.91 2.94 6.26
CA LYS A 133 5.29 3.64 7.39
C LYS A 133 6.30 3.92 8.51
N LEU A 134 7.06 2.92 8.97
CA LEU A 134 8.02 3.08 10.05
C LEU A 134 9.19 3.99 9.65
N TYR A 135 9.61 3.96 8.37
CA TYR A 135 10.57 4.91 7.84
C TYR A 135 10.05 6.35 7.98
N SER A 136 8.80 6.59 7.58
CA SER A 136 8.17 7.91 7.71
C SER A 136 8.00 8.33 9.18
N TYR A 137 7.61 7.39 10.05
CA TYR A 137 7.46 7.61 11.48
C TYR A 137 8.77 8.08 12.13
N LYS A 138 9.88 7.40 11.84
CA LYS A 138 11.23 7.78 12.27
C LYS A 138 11.59 9.19 11.78
N ASP A 139 11.44 9.47 10.49
CA ASP A 139 11.83 10.76 9.90
C ASP A 139 11.05 11.93 10.49
N VAL A 140 9.74 11.79 10.65
CA VAL A 140 8.87 12.87 11.16
C VAL A 140 9.15 13.11 12.65
N ASN A 141 9.30 12.07 13.46
CA ASN A 141 9.62 12.25 14.88
C ASN A 141 11.02 12.85 15.09
N ARG A 142 12.00 12.44 14.28
CA ARG A 142 13.33 13.07 14.25
C ARG A 142 13.23 14.57 13.95
N TRP A 143 12.49 14.94 12.91
CA TRP A 143 12.26 16.35 12.58
C TRP A 143 11.59 17.13 13.71
N CYS A 144 10.61 16.52 14.40
CA CYS A 144 9.97 17.13 15.56
C CYS A 144 10.96 17.35 16.72
N ARG A 145 11.84 16.38 17.02
CA ARG A 145 12.89 16.51 18.03
C ARG A 145 13.87 17.64 17.69
N GLU A 146 14.38 17.66 16.46
CA GLU A 146 15.31 18.69 16.00
C GLU A 146 14.69 20.09 16.13
N ARG A 147 13.40 20.23 15.78
CA ARG A 147 12.66 21.49 15.93
C ARG A 147 12.47 21.91 17.38
N MET A 148 12.19 20.96 18.27
CA MET A 148 12.06 21.22 19.71
C MET A 148 13.41 21.68 20.32
N GLN A 149 14.51 21.01 19.95
CA GLN A 149 15.85 21.39 20.40
C GLN A 149 16.27 22.77 19.87
N ALA A 150 15.97 23.06 18.61
CA ALA A 150 16.22 24.39 18.02
C ALA A 150 15.42 25.49 18.76
N LYS A 151 14.14 25.22 19.07
CA LYS A 151 13.29 26.15 19.84
C LYS A 151 13.81 26.34 21.27
N ALA A 152 14.26 25.28 21.94
CA ALA A 152 14.87 25.39 23.27
C ALA A 152 16.13 26.27 23.26
N ARG A 153 16.99 26.09 22.24
CA ARG A 153 18.20 26.93 22.03
C ARG A 153 17.89 28.38 21.69
N SER A 154 16.79 28.66 20.99
CA SER A 154 16.38 30.05 20.70
C SER A 154 15.79 30.72 21.94
N LEU A 155 14.95 30.01 22.72
CA LEU A 155 14.38 30.54 23.96
C LEU A 155 15.45 30.80 25.04
N SER A 156 16.48 29.95 25.13
CA SER A 156 17.61 30.21 26.02
C SER A 156 18.43 31.44 25.60
N ARG A 157 18.36 31.85 24.31
CA ARG A 157 18.98 33.08 23.80
C ARG A 157 18.09 34.32 23.91
N SER A 158 16.77 34.15 24.06
CA SER A 158 15.77 35.22 23.95
C SER A 158 15.03 35.50 25.27
N LEU A 159 15.74 35.52 26.41
CA LEU A 159 15.20 35.77 27.75
C LEU A 159 14.47 37.14 27.96
N SER A 160 14.07 37.85 26.90
CA SER A 160 13.56 39.22 26.95
C SER A 160 12.14 39.44 26.37
N CYS A 161 11.35 38.42 26.01
CA CYS A 161 9.96 38.65 25.57
C CYS A 161 8.96 37.56 26.05
N PRO A 162 7.82 37.91 26.67
CA PRO A 162 6.75 36.96 26.96
C PRO A 162 5.97 36.60 25.68
N ALA A 163 5.69 35.31 25.49
CA ALA A 163 4.86 34.83 24.38
C ALA A 163 3.36 34.94 24.71
N PRO A 164 2.50 35.34 23.75
CA PRO A 164 1.06 35.41 23.97
C PRO A 164 0.42 34.01 24.06
N PRO A 165 -0.68 33.86 24.81
CA PRO A 165 -1.38 32.59 24.95
C PRO A 165 -2.14 32.24 23.66
N SER A 166 -1.89 31.05 23.10
CA SER A 166 -2.63 30.58 21.93
C SER A 166 -4.00 30.02 22.32
N THR A 167 -5.03 30.81 22.07
CA THR A 167 -6.44 30.43 22.05
C THR A 167 -6.76 29.57 20.83
N SER A 168 -7.01 28.27 21.03
CA SER A 168 -7.88 27.47 20.14
C SER A 168 -8.32 26.18 20.83
N GLY A 169 -9.63 25.99 21.00
CA GLY A 169 -10.26 24.87 21.71
C GLY A 169 -10.20 23.51 21.01
N THR A 170 -9.16 23.25 20.21
CA THR A 170 -8.88 21.92 19.64
C THR A 170 -7.57 21.42 20.21
N VAL A 171 -7.61 20.32 20.97
CA VAL A 171 -6.43 19.70 21.58
C VAL A 171 -5.59 19.06 20.46
N TYR A 172 -4.64 19.81 19.91
CA TYR A 172 -3.67 19.28 18.95
C TYR A 172 -2.57 18.50 19.67
N VAL A 173 -2.29 17.29 19.20
CA VAL A 173 -1.21 16.48 19.74
C VAL A 173 0.12 17.10 19.33
N SER A 174 0.95 17.40 20.32
CA SER A 174 2.30 17.94 20.17
C SER A 174 3.33 16.92 20.63
N TYR A 175 4.51 16.91 20.02
CA TYR A 175 5.63 16.08 20.47
C TYR A 175 6.05 16.45 21.91
N PRO A 176 6.33 15.50 22.82
CA PRO A 176 6.39 14.04 22.64
C PRO A 176 5.07 13.28 22.89
N GLY A 177 3.95 13.97 23.10
CA GLY A 177 2.65 13.37 23.42
C GLY A 177 2.07 12.45 22.32
N ASN A 178 2.60 12.51 21.10
CA ASN A 178 2.23 11.62 19.99
C ASN A 178 2.85 10.21 20.10
N LEU A 179 3.78 9.98 21.04
CA LEU A 179 4.44 8.69 21.24
C LEU A 179 3.57 7.72 22.06
N SER A 180 2.30 7.60 21.68
CA SER A 180 1.34 6.68 22.27
C SER A 180 1.18 5.42 21.41
N LEU A 181 0.84 4.29 22.05
CA LEU A 181 0.51 3.06 21.33
C LEU A 181 -0.70 3.27 20.42
N LYS A 182 -1.69 4.02 20.90
CA LYS A 182 -2.92 4.32 20.17
C LYS A 182 -2.66 5.07 18.87
N ASP A 183 -1.82 6.10 18.90
CA ASP A 183 -1.51 6.91 17.71
C ASP A 183 -0.67 6.14 16.70
N LEU A 184 0.28 5.33 17.18
CA LEU A 184 1.09 4.49 16.30
C LEU A 184 0.25 3.40 15.62
N TYR A 185 -0.59 2.67 16.35
CA TYR A 185 -1.47 1.66 15.74
C TYR A 185 -2.51 2.31 14.83
N TYR A 186 -3.03 3.48 15.20
CA TYR A 186 -3.87 4.25 14.29
C TYR A 186 -3.16 4.51 12.96
N PHE A 187 -1.91 4.98 13.00
CA PHE A 187 -1.13 5.20 11.79
C PHE A 187 -0.79 3.90 11.05
N ALA A 188 -0.49 2.80 11.77
CA ALA A 188 -0.20 1.51 11.17
C ALA A 188 -1.34 1.05 10.25
N PHE A 189 -2.60 1.22 10.67
CA PHE A 189 -3.78 0.86 9.88
C PHE A 189 -4.29 1.98 8.95
N ALA A 190 -3.94 3.25 9.19
CA ALA A 190 -4.39 4.35 8.34
C ALA A 190 -3.95 4.14 6.87
N PRO A 191 -4.81 4.44 5.87
CA PRO A 191 -4.51 4.21 4.46
C PRO A 191 -3.60 5.30 3.86
N THR A 192 -2.48 5.59 4.53
CA THR A 192 -1.43 6.53 4.11
C THR A 192 -0.07 5.99 4.55
N LEU A 193 0.98 6.35 3.81
CA LEU A 193 2.36 5.96 4.11
C LEU A 193 3.16 7.08 4.79
N CYS A 194 2.66 8.31 4.76
CA CYS A 194 3.29 9.46 5.38
C CYS A 194 2.74 9.67 6.79
N TYR A 195 3.60 9.56 7.81
CA TYR A 195 3.23 9.84 9.19
C TYR A 195 3.07 11.34 9.42
N GLU A 196 2.01 11.71 10.12
CA GLU A 196 1.75 13.05 10.62
C GLU A 196 1.21 12.96 12.05
N LEU A 197 1.48 13.98 12.86
CA LEU A 197 1.04 13.99 14.27
C LEU A 197 -0.48 14.06 14.38
N ASN A 198 -1.11 14.83 13.49
CA ASN A 198 -2.53 15.12 13.53
C ASN A 198 -3.14 14.88 12.13
N PHE A 199 -3.73 13.70 11.94
CA PHE A 199 -4.43 13.38 10.70
C PHE A 199 -5.81 14.04 10.64
N PRO A 200 -6.28 14.50 9.45
CA PRO A 200 -7.64 14.98 9.29
C PRO A 200 -8.63 13.86 9.60
N ARG A 201 -9.67 14.16 10.40
CA ARG A 201 -10.66 13.18 10.86
C ARG A 201 -12.07 13.49 10.36
N SER A 202 -12.80 12.45 9.96
CA SER A 202 -14.24 12.53 9.71
C SER A 202 -15.01 12.59 11.04
N LYS A 203 -16.11 13.35 11.09
CA LYS A 203 -16.93 13.53 12.31
C LYS A 203 -17.54 12.21 12.80
N SER A 204 -18.08 11.40 11.89
CA SER A 204 -18.75 10.13 12.17
C SER A 204 -18.48 9.10 11.07
N ILE A 205 -18.81 7.84 11.36
CA ILE A 205 -18.79 6.74 10.39
C ILE A 205 -20.13 6.73 9.65
N ARG A 206 -20.09 6.82 8.33
CA ARG A 206 -21.27 6.77 7.44
C ARG A 206 -21.53 5.33 7.03
N MET A 207 -22.40 4.65 7.79
CA MET A 207 -22.69 3.22 7.60
C MET A 207 -23.15 2.87 6.17
N GLY A 208 -24.00 3.69 5.55
CA GLY A 208 -24.43 3.45 4.16
C GLY A 208 -23.27 3.50 3.16
N PHE A 209 -22.31 4.41 3.34
CA PHE A 209 -21.11 4.45 2.52
C PHE A 209 -20.23 3.22 2.79
N LEU A 210 -20.03 2.87 4.05
CA LEU A 210 -19.23 1.71 4.45
C LEU A 210 -19.77 0.39 3.88
N LEU A 211 -21.08 0.15 4.01
CA LEU A 211 -21.77 -1.03 3.48
C LEU A 211 -21.70 -1.09 1.95
N ARG A 212 -21.85 0.05 1.28
CA ARG A 212 -21.67 0.14 -0.18
C ARG A 212 -20.25 -0.26 -0.59
N ARG A 213 -19.22 0.25 0.10
CA ARG A 213 -17.83 -0.13 -0.18
C ARG A 213 -17.59 -1.62 0.05
N LEU A 214 -18.15 -2.18 1.13
CA LEU A 214 -18.07 -3.60 1.43
C LEU A 214 -18.72 -4.46 0.33
N PHE A 215 -19.92 -4.11 -0.11
CA PHE A 215 -20.61 -4.81 -1.20
C PHE A 215 -19.80 -4.75 -2.51
N GLU A 216 -19.27 -3.58 -2.86
CA GLU A 216 -18.39 -3.44 -4.03
C GLU A 216 -17.14 -4.33 -3.91
N MET A 217 -16.50 -4.39 -2.74
CA MET A 217 -15.35 -5.26 -2.52
C MET A 217 -15.68 -6.74 -2.75
N LEU A 218 -16.82 -7.21 -2.24
CA LEU A 218 -17.27 -8.60 -2.41
C LEU A 218 -17.62 -8.92 -3.87
N LEU A 219 -18.31 -8.02 -4.57
CA LEU A 219 -18.64 -8.19 -5.98
C LEU A 219 -17.38 -8.24 -6.86
N LEU A 220 -16.45 -7.30 -6.64
CA LEU A 220 -15.26 -7.18 -7.46
C LEU A 220 -14.26 -8.32 -7.22
N ILE A 221 -14.15 -8.85 -6.00
CA ILE A 221 -13.28 -10.01 -5.75
C ILE A 221 -13.84 -11.28 -6.40
N GLN A 222 -15.16 -11.47 -6.37
CA GLN A 222 -15.82 -12.56 -7.09
C GLN A 222 -15.61 -12.43 -8.60
N LEU A 223 -15.72 -11.21 -9.14
CA LEU A 223 -15.44 -10.93 -10.55
C LEU A 223 -13.98 -11.22 -10.91
N LEU A 224 -13.00 -10.80 -10.09
CA LEU A 224 -11.58 -11.10 -10.30
C LEU A 224 -11.34 -12.61 -10.36
N VAL A 225 -11.90 -13.38 -9.42
CA VAL A 225 -11.77 -14.84 -9.39
C VAL A 225 -12.44 -15.47 -10.62
N GLY A 226 -13.67 -15.06 -10.94
CA GLY A 226 -14.42 -15.56 -12.10
C GLY A 226 -13.69 -15.32 -13.42
N LEU A 227 -13.21 -14.10 -13.67
CA LEU A 227 -12.44 -13.76 -14.86
C LEU A 227 -11.10 -14.51 -14.94
N THR A 228 -10.42 -14.68 -13.81
CA THR A 228 -9.18 -15.46 -13.78
C THR A 228 -9.45 -16.92 -14.15
N GLN A 229 -10.45 -17.55 -13.55
CA GLN A 229 -10.77 -18.96 -13.78
C GLN A 229 -11.36 -19.22 -15.17
N GLN A 230 -12.26 -18.36 -15.66
CA GLN A 230 -12.99 -18.59 -16.92
C GLN A 230 -12.25 -18.06 -18.14
N TRP A 231 -11.48 -16.97 -18.01
CA TRP A 231 -10.80 -16.34 -19.14
C TRP A 231 -9.30 -16.62 -19.13
N MET A 232 -8.58 -16.35 -18.03
CA MET A 232 -7.13 -16.50 -18.04
C MET A 232 -6.66 -17.96 -18.03
N VAL A 233 -7.20 -18.79 -17.13
CA VAL A 233 -6.72 -20.17 -16.94
C VAL A 233 -6.79 -21.00 -18.24
N PRO A 234 -7.88 -21.00 -19.03
CA PRO A 234 -7.92 -21.74 -20.29
C PRO A 234 -6.91 -21.24 -21.33
N VAL A 235 -6.69 -19.92 -21.40
CA VAL A 235 -5.70 -19.34 -22.31
C VAL A 235 -4.28 -19.73 -21.89
N ILE A 236 -3.98 -19.74 -20.60
CA ILE A 236 -2.67 -20.18 -20.09
C ILE A 236 -2.47 -21.68 -20.36
N GLN A 237 -3.45 -22.52 -20.00
CA GLN A 237 -3.37 -23.98 -20.19
C GLN A 237 -3.18 -24.34 -21.67
N SER A 238 -3.94 -23.69 -22.56
CA SER A 238 -3.77 -23.92 -24.00
C SER A 238 -2.36 -23.53 -24.48
N SER A 239 -1.74 -22.51 -23.87
CA SER A 239 -0.42 -21.96 -24.19
C SER A 239 0.77 -22.74 -23.63
N MET A 240 0.55 -23.69 -22.72
CA MET A 240 1.64 -24.51 -22.16
C MET A 240 2.25 -25.47 -23.20
N LYS A 241 1.44 -26.03 -24.11
CA LYS A 241 1.92 -26.98 -25.13
C LYS A 241 2.90 -26.32 -26.15
N PRO A 242 2.58 -25.19 -26.79
CA PRO A 242 3.52 -24.53 -27.71
C PRO A 242 4.80 -24.00 -27.04
N LEU A 243 4.75 -23.69 -25.75
CA LEU A 243 5.94 -23.26 -24.99
C LEU A 243 6.98 -24.38 -24.93
N GLN A 244 6.53 -25.64 -24.85
CA GLN A 244 7.40 -26.82 -24.88
C GLN A 244 7.95 -27.10 -26.28
N GLU A 245 7.22 -26.71 -27.33
CA GLU A 245 7.57 -26.92 -28.74
C GLU A 245 8.48 -25.80 -29.31
N MET A 246 8.87 -24.80 -28.51
CA MET A 246 9.75 -23.68 -28.89
C MET A 246 9.30 -22.84 -30.11
N ASP A 247 7.99 -22.75 -30.38
CA ASP A 247 7.46 -21.88 -31.43
C ASP A 247 7.27 -20.44 -30.91
N PHE A 248 8.27 -19.59 -31.14
CA PHE A 248 8.28 -18.19 -30.71
C PHE A 248 7.15 -17.36 -31.31
N SER A 249 6.70 -17.67 -32.54
CA SER A 249 5.62 -16.93 -33.21
C SER A 249 4.28 -17.17 -32.51
N ARG A 250 3.95 -18.44 -32.25
CA ARG A 250 2.75 -18.82 -31.48
C ARG A 250 2.81 -18.35 -30.04
N MET A 251 4.00 -18.28 -29.44
CA MET A 251 4.18 -17.74 -28.10
C MET A 251 3.82 -16.24 -28.03
N ILE A 252 4.29 -15.42 -28.97
CA ILE A 252 3.99 -13.98 -29.00
C ILE A 252 2.49 -13.75 -29.25
N GLU A 253 1.89 -14.48 -30.20
CA GLU A 253 0.44 -14.39 -30.47
C GLU A 253 -0.39 -14.67 -29.19
N ARG A 254 0.01 -15.70 -28.43
CA ARG A 254 -0.71 -16.10 -27.21
C ARG A 254 -0.44 -15.18 -26.02
N LEU A 255 0.75 -14.59 -25.91
CA LEU A 255 1.02 -13.52 -24.93
C LEU A 255 0.15 -12.29 -25.19
N LEU A 256 -0.04 -11.91 -26.46
CA LEU A 256 -0.95 -10.82 -26.82
C LEU A 256 -2.41 -11.13 -26.45
N ARG A 257 -2.85 -12.39 -26.58
CA ARG A 257 -4.19 -12.82 -26.12
C ARG A 257 -4.36 -12.70 -24.61
N LEU A 258 -3.28 -12.81 -23.82
CA LEU A 258 -3.31 -12.61 -22.36
C LEU A 258 -3.27 -11.14 -21.96
N ALA A 259 -2.81 -10.24 -22.82
CA ALA A 259 -2.67 -8.82 -22.48
C ALA A 259 -4.00 -8.16 -22.13
N VAL A 260 -5.07 -8.44 -22.89
CA VAL A 260 -6.41 -7.89 -22.65
C VAL A 260 -7.01 -8.33 -21.31
N PRO A 261 -7.16 -9.64 -20.99
CA PRO A 261 -7.69 -10.07 -19.71
C PRO A 261 -6.79 -9.61 -18.54
N ASN A 262 -5.46 -9.62 -18.71
CA ASN A 262 -4.55 -9.12 -17.70
C ASN A 262 -4.79 -7.63 -17.41
N HIS A 263 -4.89 -6.80 -18.43
CA HIS A 263 -5.16 -5.36 -18.26
C HIS A 263 -6.51 -5.14 -17.56
N PHE A 264 -7.55 -5.88 -17.96
CA PHE A 264 -8.87 -5.77 -17.36
C PHE A 264 -8.87 -6.15 -15.87
N LEU A 265 -8.16 -7.23 -15.49
CA LEU A 265 -7.97 -7.60 -14.09
C LEU A 265 -7.20 -6.53 -13.31
N TRP A 266 -6.17 -5.92 -13.90
CA TRP A 266 -5.46 -4.80 -13.27
C TRP A 266 -6.35 -3.59 -13.00
N LEU A 267 -7.27 -3.26 -13.92
CA LEU A 267 -8.25 -2.19 -13.72
C LEU A 267 -9.24 -2.51 -12.59
N ILE A 268 -9.75 -3.74 -12.55
CA ILE A 268 -10.65 -4.19 -11.49
C ILE A 268 -9.91 -4.21 -10.14
N PHE A 269 -8.68 -4.74 -10.11
CA PHE A 269 -7.84 -4.75 -8.92
C PHE A 269 -7.55 -3.33 -8.43
N PHE A 270 -7.23 -2.42 -9.34
CA PHE A 270 -7.03 -1.01 -9.02
C PHE A 270 -8.24 -0.42 -8.31
N TYR A 271 -9.44 -0.58 -8.88
CA TYR A 271 -10.67 -0.06 -8.29
C TYR A 271 -10.99 -0.76 -6.96
N TRP A 272 -10.88 -2.09 -6.91
CA TRP A 272 -11.11 -2.87 -5.69
C TRP A 272 -10.18 -2.43 -4.55
N PHE A 273 -8.89 -2.25 -4.81
CA PHE A 273 -7.89 -1.91 -3.80
C PHE A 273 -7.89 -0.41 -3.47
N PHE A 274 -7.53 0.45 -4.42
CA PHE A 274 -7.32 1.88 -4.19
C PHE A 274 -8.62 2.67 -3.97
N HIS A 275 -9.71 2.24 -4.61
CA HIS A 275 -11.00 2.90 -4.41
C HIS A 275 -11.78 2.24 -3.27
N SER A 276 -12.23 0.99 -3.42
CA SER A 276 -13.18 0.41 -2.46
C SER A 276 -12.53 0.04 -1.13
N SER A 277 -11.41 -0.69 -1.13
CA SER A 277 -10.75 -1.16 0.09
C SER A 277 -10.14 -0.03 0.91
N MET A 278 -9.38 0.89 0.28
CA MET A 278 -8.80 2.02 1.01
C MET A 278 -9.87 2.98 1.55
N ASN A 279 -10.98 3.24 0.83
CA ASN A 279 -12.07 4.05 1.37
C ASN A 279 -12.83 3.34 2.49
N PHE A 280 -12.97 2.01 2.44
CA PHE A 280 -13.55 1.23 3.53
C PHE A 280 -12.72 1.38 4.81
N VAL A 281 -11.40 1.16 4.71
CA VAL A 281 -10.46 1.34 5.84
C VAL A 281 -10.46 2.79 6.33
N ALA A 282 -10.47 3.77 5.42
CA ALA A 282 -10.52 5.18 5.78
C ALA A 282 -11.80 5.55 6.53
N GLU A 283 -12.96 5.03 6.10
CA GLU A 283 -14.23 5.27 6.77
C GLU A 283 -14.23 4.63 8.17
N LEU A 284 -13.79 3.38 8.30
CA LEU A 284 -13.71 2.66 9.58
C LEU A 284 -12.81 3.39 10.58
N LEU A 285 -11.69 3.93 10.12
CA LEU A 285 -10.73 4.68 10.93
C LEU A 285 -11.08 6.16 11.10
N ARG A 286 -12.17 6.64 10.46
CA ARG A 286 -12.51 8.07 10.35
C ARG A 286 -11.37 8.91 9.80
N PHE A 287 -10.60 8.38 8.87
CA PHE A 287 -9.54 9.07 8.15
C PHE A 287 -10.16 9.99 7.08
N GLY A 288 -9.84 11.28 7.16
CA GLY A 288 -10.41 12.33 6.34
C GLY A 288 -9.73 12.55 4.99
N ASP A 289 -8.42 12.24 4.89
CA ASP A 289 -7.69 12.34 3.62
C ASP A 289 -7.97 11.10 2.77
N ARG A 290 -8.73 11.25 1.69
CA ARG A 290 -9.17 10.14 0.83
C ARG A 290 -8.66 10.25 -0.60
N GLU A 291 -7.65 11.08 -0.80
CA GLU A 291 -6.98 11.25 -2.09
C GLU A 291 -5.95 10.14 -2.29
N PHE A 292 -6.42 8.92 -2.59
CA PHE A 292 -5.55 7.76 -2.81
C PHE A 292 -5.01 7.67 -4.24
N TYR A 293 -5.70 8.30 -5.19
CA TYR A 293 -5.35 8.37 -6.61
C TYR A 293 -5.99 9.61 -7.24
N ARG A 294 -5.48 10.01 -8.40
CA ARG A 294 -6.01 11.09 -9.25
C ARG A 294 -6.43 10.52 -10.62
N ASP A 295 -6.81 11.37 -11.56
CA ASP A 295 -7.29 11.01 -12.89
C ASP A 295 -6.16 10.52 -13.84
N TRP A 296 -5.44 9.48 -13.41
CA TRP A 296 -4.36 8.84 -14.15
C TRP A 296 -4.81 8.23 -15.49
N TRP A 297 -6.11 7.96 -15.66
CA TRP A 297 -6.67 7.50 -16.94
C TRP A 297 -6.73 8.60 -18.00
N ASN A 298 -6.62 9.89 -17.61
CA ASN A 298 -6.51 11.04 -18.50
C ASN A 298 -5.04 11.47 -18.71
N ALA A 299 -4.07 10.61 -18.40
CA ALA A 299 -2.66 10.95 -18.48
C ALA A 299 -2.20 11.19 -19.93
N GLU A 300 -1.71 12.40 -20.22
CA GLU A 300 -1.08 12.75 -21.51
C GLU A 300 0.39 12.28 -21.59
N SER A 301 0.98 11.90 -20.45
CA SER A 301 2.36 11.39 -20.38
C SER A 301 2.50 10.28 -19.34
N VAL A 302 3.47 9.38 -19.55
CA VAL A 302 3.83 8.31 -18.62
C VAL A 302 4.24 8.87 -17.25
N THR A 303 4.94 10.01 -17.23
CA THR A 303 5.30 10.71 -16.01
C THR A 303 4.07 11.13 -15.21
N TYR A 304 3.04 11.68 -15.87
CA TYR A 304 1.80 12.03 -15.20
C TYR A 304 1.10 10.80 -14.64
N PHE A 305 1.03 9.70 -15.40
CA PHE A 305 0.47 8.44 -14.91
C PHE A 305 1.13 7.98 -13.60
N TRP A 306 2.47 7.92 -13.57
CA TRP A 306 3.23 7.43 -12.41
C TRP A 306 3.06 8.28 -11.15
N GLN A 307 2.76 9.57 -11.30
CA GLN A 307 2.54 10.48 -10.18
C GLN A 307 1.12 10.41 -9.61
N ASN A 308 0.16 9.90 -10.39
CA ASN A 308 -1.26 10.06 -10.10
C ASN A 308 -2.00 8.75 -9.80
N TRP A 309 -1.46 7.59 -10.18
CA TRP A 309 -2.15 6.30 -9.94
C TRP A 309 -2.15 5.86 -8.47
N ASN A 310 -1.03 6.05 -7.75
CA ASN A 310 -0.86 5.65 -6.35
C ASN A 310 -0.26 6.80 -5.54
N ILE A 311 -1.14 7.70 -5.09
CA ILE A 311 -0.77 8.92 -4.38
C ILE A 311 -0.07 8.66 -3.04
N PRO A 312 -0.46 7.65 -2.22
CA PRO A 312 0.25 7.35 -0.98
C PRO A 312 1.74 7.06 -1.21
N VAL A 313 2.07 6.20 -2.19
CA VAL A 313 3.46 5.87 -2.52
C VAL A 313 4.16 7.07 -3.14
N HIS A 314 3.50 7.78 -4.07
CA HIS A 314 4.07 8.97 -4.69
C HIS A 314 4.43 10.05 -3.66
N LYS A 315 3.51 10.40 -2.75
CA LYS A 315 3.73 11.37 -1.65
C LYS A 315 4.87 10.91 -0.73
N TRP A 316 4.96 9.62 -0.43
CA TRP A 316 6.05 9.06 0.37
C TRP A 316 7.40 9.20 -0.33
N CYS A 317 7.51 8.75 -1.59
CA CYS A 317 8.72 8.88 -2.40
C CYS A 317 9.16 10.34 -2.50
N LEU A 318 8.22 11.26 -2.72
CA LEU A 318 8.51 12.68 -2.81
C LEU A 318 9.07 13.24 -1.49
N ARG A 319 8.43 12.93 -0.36
CA ARG A 319 8.74 13.51 0.96
C ARG A 319 9.98 12.90 1.62
N HIS A 320 10.12 11.58 1.56
CA HIS A 320 11.07 10.81 2.36
C HIS A 320 12.29 10.31 1.57
N PHE A 321 12.23 10.39 0.24
CA PHE A 321 13.29 9.88 -0.62
C PHE A 321 13.83 10.97 -1.56
N TYR A 322 12.99 11.47 -2.48
CA TYR A 322 13.37 12.44 -3.51
C TYR A 322 13.81 13.80 -2.93
N LYS A 323 12.97 14.47 -2.13
CA LYS A 323 13.32 15.79 -1.54
C LYS A 323 14.57 15.72 -0.65
N PRO A 324 14.75 14.70 0.22
CA PRO A 324 15.99 14.53 0.97
C PRO A 324 17.24 14.34 0.09
N LEU A 325 17.17 13.58 -1.00
CA LEU A 325 18.29 13.42 -1.94
C LEU A 325 18.68 14.76 -2.60
N LEU A 326 17.68 15.53 -3.05
CA LEU A 326 17.91 16.87 -3.60
C LEU A 326 18.55 17.80 -2.56
N ARG A 327 18.07 17.79 -1.32
CA ARG A 327 18.65 18.61 -0.22
C ARG A 327 20.09 18.22 0.11
N LYS A 328 20.50 16.98 -0.18
CA LYS A 328 21.89 16.52 -0.04
C LYS A 328 22.77 16.85 -1.26
N GLY A 329 22.23 17.52 -2.27
CA GLY A 329 22.98 17.97 -3.45
C GLY A 329 22.91 17.05 -4.67
N ALA A 330 22.10 15.99 -4.64
CA ALA A 330 21.90 15.14 -5.83
C ALA A 330 21.15 15.90 -6.94
N SER A 331 21.48 15.61 -8.21
CA SER A 331 20.76 16.18 -9.35
C SER A 331 19.33 15.63 -9.45
N LYS A 332 18.46 16.35 -10.19
CA LYS A 332 17.08 15.91 -10.44
C LYS A 332 17.03 14.54 -11.12
N LEU A 333 17.87 14.33 -12.13
CA LEU A 333 17.93 13.06 -12.87
C LEU A 333 18.35 11.91 -11.95
N VAL A 334 19.44 12.07 -11.18
CA VAL A 334 19.91 11.04 -10.23
C VAL A 334 18.83 10.72 -9.20
N SER A 335 18.14 11.75 -8.68
CA SER A 335 17.07 11.57 -7.70
C SER A 335 15.84 10.86 -8.30
N GLN A 336 15.49 11.14 -9.56
CA GLN A 336 14.42 10.45 -10.27
C GLN A 336 14.80 8.99 -10.55
N SER A 337 15.98 8.73 -11.10
CA SER A 337 16.49 7.37 -11.36
C SER A 337 16.57 6.55 -10.08
N ALA A 338 16.96 7.14 -8.95
CA ALA A 338 16.97 6.46 -7.65
C ALA A 338 15.55 6.06 -7.21
N VAL A 339 14.53 6.92 -7.42
CA VAL A 339 13.13 6.59 -7.10
C VAL A 339 12.65 5.42 -7.98
N PHE A 340 12.96 5.44 -9.27
CA PHE A 340 12.60 4.35 -10.19
C PHE A 340 13.30 3.04 -9.81
N PHE A 341 14.59 3.08 -9.47
CA PHE A 341 15.33 1.92 -9.01
C PHE A 341 14.73 1.33 -7.72
N ALA A 342 14.41 2.17 -6.74
CA ALA A 342 13.76 1.73 -5.51
C ALA A 342 12.37 1.11 -5.78
N SER A 343 11.60 1.70 -6.70
CA SER A 343 10.33 1.14 -7.15
C SER A 343 10.52 -0.22 -7.81
N ALA A 344 11.47 -0.35 -8.73
CA ALA A 344 11.80 -1.60 -9.44
C ALA A 344 12.22 -2.71 -8.46
N PHE A 345 13.02 -2.37 -7.44
CA PHE A 345 13.36 -3.29 -6.35
C PHE A 345 12.13 -3.84 -5.64
N PHE A 346 11.18 -2.98 -5.25
CA PHE A 346 9.97 -3.44 -4.55
C PHE A 346 9.03 -4.25 -5.45
N HIS A 347 8.94 -3.93 -6.74
CA HIS A 347 8.15 -4.74 -7.69
C HIS A 347 8.74 -6.14 -7.84
N GLU A 348 10.06 -6.25 -8.03
CA GLU A 348 10.75 -7.53 -8.11
C GLU A 348 10.63 -8.30 -6.77
N TYR A 349 10.79 -7.62 -5.64
CA TYR A 349 10.63 -8.21 -4.31
C TYR A 349 9.22 -8.81 -4.10
N LEU A 350 8.17 -8.09 -4.48
CA LEU A 350 6.78 -8.51 -4.28
C LEU A 350 6.32 -9.59 -5.26
N VAL A 351 6.93 -9.70 -6.44
CA VAL A 351 6.56 -10.69 -7.47
C VAL A 351 7.44 -11.93 -7.39
N SER A 352 8.76 -11.75 -7.32
CA SER A 352 9.72 -12.83 -7.48
C SER A 352 9.88 -13.70 -6.24
N VAL A 353 9.79 -13.12 -5.04
CA VAL A 353 9.94 -13.88 -3.78
C VAL A 353 8.76 -14.85 -3.57
N PRO A 354 7.47 -14.44 -3.67
CA PRO A 354 6.35 -15.37 -3.51
C PRO A 354 6.32 -16.50 -4.53
N LEU A 355 6.75 -16.21 -5.76
CA LEU A 355 6.79 -17.16 -6.87
C LEU A 355 8.10 -17.98 -6.87
N ARG A 356 9.10 -17.59 -6.08
CA ARG A 356 10.46 -18.16 -6.07
C ARG A 356 11.13 -18.10 -7.45
N MET A 357 10.88 -17.03 -8.20
CA MET A 357 11.34 -16.84 -9.58
C MET A 357 12.17 -15.57 -9.73
N PHE A 358 13.49 -15.66 -9.57
CA PHE A 358 14.41 -14.52 -9.63
C PHE A 358 14.91 -14.24 -11.05
N ARG A 359 14.01 -13.87 -11.96
CA ARG A 359 14.34 -13.61 -13.37
C ARG A 359 14.59 -12.14 -13.71
N LEU A 360 14.36 -11.21 -12.76
CA LEU A 360 14.56 -9.77 -12.93
C LEU A 360 13.67 -9.12 -14.01
N TRP A 361 12.60 -9.80 -14.43
CA TRP A 361 11.70 -9.32 -15.48
C TRP A 361 10.93 -8.06 -15.05
N ALA A 362 10.44 -8.01 -13.81
CA ALA A 362 9.73 -6.84 -13.31
C ALA A 362 10.69 -5.66 -13.14
N PHE A 363 11.90 -5.93 -12.66
CA PHE A 363 12.95 -4.92 -12.56
C PHE A 363 13.29 -4.30 -13.92
N THR A 364 13.58 -5.13 -14.94
CA THR A 364 13.88 -4.65 -16.30
C THR A 364 12.69 -3.90 -16.90
N GLY A 365 11.46 -4.39 -16.71
CA GLY A 365 10.25 -3.73 -17.21
C GLY A 365 10.00 -2.36 -16.59
N MET A 366 10.41 -2.14 -15.34
CA MET A 366 10.32 -0.82 -14.68
C MET A 366 11.44 0.12 -15.12
N MET A 367 12.66 -0.38 -15.33
CA MET A 367 13.81 0.44 -15.75
C MET A 367 13.80 0.82 -17.23
N ALA A 368 13.02 0.11 -18.05
CA ALA A 368 12.84 0.40 -19.47
C ALA A 368 11.81 1.51 -19.76
N GLN A 369 11.07 1.96 -18.74
CA GLN A 369 10.09 3.05 -18.81
C GLN A 369 10.71 4.38 -18.38
#